data_AF-A0A957SGN8-F1
#
_entry.id   AF-A0A957SGN8-F1
#
_cell.length_a   1.000
_cell.length_b   1.000
_cell.length_c   1.000
_cell.angle_alpha   90.00
_cell.angle_beta   90.00
_cell.angle_gamma   90.00
#
_symmetry.space_group_name_H-M   'P 1'
#
loop_
_entity.id
_entity.type
_entity.pdbx_description
1 polymer ?
#
loop_
_entity_poly.entity_id
_entity_poly.type
_entity_poly.pdbx_seq_one_letter_code
_entity_poly.pdbx_strand_id
1 'polypeptide(L)'
;ICRLVDGLPLGIALAAAWVRRRSLAQIIDSIGQSLDFLSTRQRDVDPRHRNIKAVFETSWALLAGEDRVVLAALAVFPASFTAEAA
;
A
#
# COMPACT_ATOMS: atom_id res chain seq x y z
N ILE A 1 0.77 0.23 13.83
CA ILE A 1 0.86 -0.66 12.65
C ILE A 1 -0.52 -0.84 12.00
N CYS A 2 -1.48 -1.56 12.59
CA CYS A 2 -2.79 -1.81 11.94
C CYS A 2 -3.48 -0.56 11.40
N ARG A 3 -3.54 0.51 12.21
CA ARG A 3 -4.08 1.81 11.78
C ARG A 3 -3.25 2.51 10.68
N LEU A 4 -1.94 2.33 10.66
CA LEU A 4 -1.06 2.95 9.66
C LEU A 4 -1.11 2.24 8.30
N VAL A 5 -1.68 1.03 8.26
CA VAL A 5 -1.87 0.26 7.04
C VAL A 5 -3.35 0.11 6.71
N ASP A 6 -4.22 0.93 7.32
CA ASP A 6 -5.68 0.92 7.15
C ASP A 6 -6.33 -0.46 7.33
N GLY A 7 -5.73 -1.32 8.15
CA GLY A 7 -6.19 -2.69 8.36
C GLY A 7 -5.96 -3.65 7.17
N LEU A 8 -5.25 -3.23 6.12
CA LEU A 8 -4.95 -4.06 4.95
C LEU A 8 -4.20 -5.34 5.37
N PRO A 9 -4.74 -6.55 5.13
CA PRO A 9 -4.11 -7.80 5.54
C PRO A 9 -2.68 -7.95 5.01
N LEU A 10 -2.45 -7.52 3.77
CA LEU A 10 -1.12 -7.54 3.17
C LEU A 10 -0.14 -6.59 3.87
N GLY A 11 -0.58 -5.38 4.23
CA GLY A 11 0.25 -4.42 4.97
C GLY A 11 0.67 -4.97 6.34
N ILE A 12 -0.24 -5.67 7.02
CA ILE A 12 0.03 -6.35 8.30
C ILE A 12 1.06 -7.48 8.10
N ALA A 13 0.88 -8.32 7.07
CA ALA A 13 1.80 -9.42 6.78
C ALA A 13 3.22 -8.93 6.43
N LEU A 14 3.31 -7.88 5.61
CA LEU A 14 4.58 -7.26 5.24
C LEU A 14 5.28 -6.64 6.46
N ALA A 15 4.53 -5.96 7.35
CA ALA A 15 5.09 -5.43 8.59
C ALA A 15 5.59 -6.55 9.52
N ALA A 16 4.84 -7.66 9.63
CA ALA A 16 5.21 -8.81 10.44
C ALA A 16 6.53 -9.45 9.98
N ALA A 17 6.84 -9.43 8.67
CA ALA A 17 8.09 -9.95 8.13
C ALA A 17 9.35 -9.22 8.68
N TRP A 18 9.21 -7.97 9.13
CA TRP A 18 10.31 -7.15 9.66
C TRP A 18 10.55 -7.31 11.16
N VAL A 19 9.62 -7.91 11.91
CA VAL A 19 9.68 -8.02 13.38
C VAL A 19 10.91 -8.81 13.85
N ARG A 20 11.45 -9.71 13.03
CA ARG A 20 12.70 -10.43 13.34
C ARG A 20 13.96 -9.58 13.24
N ARG A 21 13.90 -8.42 12.56
CA ARG A 21 15.06 -7.57 12.26
C ARG A 21 14.98 -6.17 12.87
N ARG A 22 13.79 -5.72 13.29
CA ARG A 22 13.54 -4.39 13.85
C ARG A 22 12.55 -4.45 14.99
N SER A 23 12.67 -3.50 15.92
CA SER A 23 11.67 -3.33 16.97
C SER A 23 10.35 -2.80 16.39
N LEU A 24 9.25 -2.99 17.12
CA LEU A 24 7.94 -2.48 16.69
C LEU A 24 7.94 -0.95 16.54
N ALA A 25 8.67 -0.22 17.39
CA ALA A 25 8.80 1.23 17.29
C ALA A 25 9.49 1.63 15.98
N GLN A 26 10.61 1.00 15.64
CA GLN A 26 11.32 1.26 14.38
C GLN A 26 10.46 0.93 13.15
N ILE A 27 9.62 -0.10 13.23
CA ILE A 27 8.68 -0.45 12.15
C ILE A 27 7.59 0.63 12.02
N ILE A 28 7.03 1.09 13.13
CA ILE A 28 6.03 2.17 13.15
C ILE A 28 6.61 3.45 12.53
N ASP A 29 7.80 3.85 12.93
CA ASP A 29 8.48 5.05 12.41
C ASP A 29 8.75 4.92 10.91
N SER A 30 9.19 3.74 10.45
CA SER A 30 9.48 3.48 9.03
C SER A 30 8.20 3.55 8.18
N ILE A 31 7.10 2.94 8.65
CA ILE A 31 5.79 3.00 7.96
C ILE A 31 5.28 4.44 7.91
N GLY A 32 5.44 5.20 8.99
CA GLY A 32 5.02 6.61 9.05
C GLY A 32 5.77 7.52 8.07
N GLN A 33 6.99 7.16 7.68
CA GLN A 33 7.79 7.89 6.69
C GLN A 33 7.46 7.47 5.25
N SER A 34 7.32 6.16 5.00
CA SER A 34 6.99 5.64 3.67
C SER A 34 6.45 4.21 3.72
N LEU A 35 5.37 3.96 2.98
CA LEU A 35 4.83 2.61 2.77
C LEU A 35 5.73 1.73 1.88
N ASP A 36 6.72 2.29 1.17
CA ASP A 36 7.69 1.50 0.40
C ASP A 36 8.52 0.57 1.30
N PHE A 37 8.62 0.91 2.59
CA PHE A 37 9.20 0.04 3.60
C PHE A 37 8.46 -1.31 3.71
N LEU A 38 7.15 -1.34 3.46
CA LEU A 38 6.35 -2.56 3.42
C LEU A 38 6.62 -3.31 2.12
N SER A 39 7.80 -3.90 2.05
CA SER A 39 8.24 -4.76 0.97
C SER A 39 8.92 -6.02 1.51
N THR A 40 8.79 -7.11 0.78
CA THR A 40 9.48 -8.37 1.05
C THR A 40 10.29 -8.80 -0.16
N ARG A 41 11.46 -9.39 0.10
CA ARG A 41 12.32 -10.04 -0.90
C ARG A 41 12.20 -11.57 -0.85
N GLN A 42 11.22 -12.10 -0.11
CA GLN A 42 10.97 -13.54 -0.07
C GLN A 42 10.58 -14.04 -1.47
N ARG A 43 11.23 -15.11 -1.90
CA ARG A 43 11.07 -15.65 -3.26
C ARG A 43 9.71 -16.32 -3.46
N ASP A 44 9.15 -16.87 -2.39
CA ASP A 44 7.92 -17.67 -2.39
C ASP A 44 6.64 -16.82 -2.28
N VAL A 45 6.78 -15.49 -2.23
CA VAL A 45 5.66 -14.55 -2.27
C VAL A 45 5.40 -14.15 -3.73
N ASP A 46 4.14 -14.30 -4.16
CA ASP A 46 3.66 -13.87 -5.48
C ASP A 46 4.15 -12.43 -5.76
N PRO A 47 4.73 -12.15 -6.94
CA PRO A 47 5.21 -10.82 -7.30
C PRO A 47 4.22 -9.68 -7.01
N ARG A 48 2.92 -9.93 -7.18
CA ARG A 48 1.85 -8.96 -6.90
C ARG A 48 1.77 -8.59 -5.42
N HIS A 49 2.08 -9.51 -4.51
CA HIS A 49 1.99 -9.32 -3.06
C HIS A 49 3.33 -8.96 -2.40
N ARG A 50 4.38 -8.65 -3.17
CA ARG A 50 5.72 -8.36 -2.61
C ARG A 50 5.83 -7.00 -1.93
N ASN A 51 4.98 -6.05 -2.29
CA ASN A 51 4.84 -4.77 -1.60
C ASN A 51 3.47 -4.17 -1.94
N ILE A 52 3.05 -3.15 -1.20
CA ILE A 52 1.75 -2.49 -1.41
C ILE A 52 1.66 -1.89 -2.82
N LYS A 53 2.76 -1.30 -3.32
CA LYS A 53 2.80 -0.72 -4.66
C LYS A 53 2.55 -1.76 -5.75
N ALA A 54 3.07 -2.97 -5.64
CA ALA A 54 2.88 -4.04 -6.63
C ALA A 54 1.40 -4.48 -6.75
N VAL A 55 0.67 -4.49 -5.63
CA VAL A 55 -0.78 -4.72 -5.63
C VAL A 55 -1.50 -3.59 -6.34
N PHE A 56 -1.14 -2.34 -6.00
CA PHE A 56 -1.71 -1.17 -6.63
C PHE A 56 -1.46 -1.16 -8.14
N GLU A 57 -0.22 -1.35 -8.59
CA GLU A 57 0.17 -1.40 -10.01
C GLU A 57 -0.58 -2.48 -10.78
N THR A 58 -0.79 -3.65 -10.16
CA THR A 58 -1.59 -4.72 -10.79
C THR A 58 -3.05 -4.27 -11.00
N SER A 59 -3.63 -3.60 -10.01
CA SER A 59 -5.02 -3.09 -10.09
C SER A 59 -5.12 -1.93 -11.08
N TRP A 60 -4.13 -1.03 -11.05
CA TRP A 60 -4.00 0.09 -11.98
C TRP A 60 -3.86 -0.37 -13.43
N ALA A 61 -3.12 -1.47 -13.65
CA ALA A 61 -2.94 -2.05 -14.97
C ALA A 61 -4.24 -2.58 -15.59
N LEU A 62 -5.27 -2.89 -14.79
CA LEU A 62 -6.57 -3.36 -15.26
C LEU A 62 -7.46 -2.22 -15.79
N LEU A 63 -7.17 -0.97 -15.43
CA LEU A 63 -7.95 0.19 -15.86
C LEU A 63 -7.65 0.56 -17.32
N ALA A 64 -8.69 0.96 -18.05
CA ALA A 64 -8.55 1.56 -19.36
C ALA A 64 -7.83 2.93 -19.27
N GLY A 65 -7.33 3.44 -20.39
CA GLY A 65 -6.56 4.68 -20.42
C GLY A 65 -7.31 5.88 -19.84
N GLU A 66 -8.61 6.00 -20.16
CA GLU A 66 -9.49 7.06 -19.65
C GLU A 66 -9.75 6.93 -18.14
N ASP A 67 -10.04 5.72 -17.65
CA ASP A 67 -10.25 5.46 -16.23
C ASP A 67 -9.02 5.79 -15.38
N ARG A 68 -7.82 5.54 -15.91
CA ARG A 68 -6.56 5.92 -15.24
C ARG A 68 -6.42 7.43 -15.09
N VAL A 69 -6.81 8.19 -16.11
CA VAL A 69 -6.76 9.67 -16.04
C VAL A 69 -7.73 10.18 -14.99
N VAL A 70 -8.96 9.67 -14.98
CA VAL A 70 -9.99 10.05 -13.99
C VAL A 70 -9.53 9.70 -12.58
N LEU A 71 -9.08 8.46 -12.36
CA LEU A 71 -8.67 8.01 -11.03
C LEU A 71 -7.42 8.77 -10.51
N ALA A 72 -6.50 9.16 -11.40
CA ALA A 72 -5.37 10.01 -11.05
C ALA A 72 -5.80 11.43 -10.64
N ALA A 73 -6.80 12.01 -11.33
CA ALA A 73 -7.32 13.33 -10.99
C ALA A 73 -8.00 13.35 -9.61
N LEU A 74 -8.64 12.24 -9.22
CA LEU A 74 -9.29 12.08 -7.91
C LEU A 74 -8.30 11.91 -6.74
N ALA A 75 -7.00 11.69 -7.00
CA ALA A 75 -5.99 11.54 -5.96
C ALA A 75 -5.73 12.82 -5.13
N VAL A 76 -6.33 13.95 -5.50
CA VAL A 76 -6.32 15.19 -4.71
C VAL A 76 -7.10 15.06 -3.41
N PHE A 77 -8.07 14.13 -3.34
CA PHE A 77 -8.83 13.88 -2.12
C PHE A 77 -8.05 12.98 -1.17
N PRO A 78 -7.71 13.47 0.05
CA PRO A 78 -6.90 12.70 1.01
C PRO A 78 -7.68 11.56 1.69
N ALA A 79 -8.99 11.47 1.45
CA ALA A 79 -9.90 10.49 2.04
C ALA A 79 -11.06 10.22 1.09
N SER A 80 -12.04 9.46 1.54
CA SER A 80 -13.30 9.24 0.81
C SER A 80 -13.94 10.57 0.42
N PHE A 81 -14.48 10.61 -0.81
CA PHE A 81 -15.18 11.75 -1.36
C PHE A 81 -16.57 11.30 -1.83
N THR A 82 -17.51 12.24 -1.98
CA THR A 82 -18.81 11.98 -2.60
C THR A 82 -18.78 12.35 -4.07
N ALA A 83 -19.70 11.83 -4.86
CA ALA A 83 -19.75 12.12 -6.29
C ALA A 83 -19.92 13.62 -6.58
N GLU A 84 -20.60 14.37 -5.69
CA GLU A 84 -20.80 15.81 -5.81
C GLU A 84 -19.52 16.63 -5.55
N ALA A 85 -18.54 16.03 -4.86
CA ALA A 85 -17.26 16.69 -4.56
C ALA A 85 -16.21 16.48 -5.66
N ALA A 86 -16.39 15.50 -6.53
CA ALA A 86 -15.49 15.11 -7.62
C ALA A 86 -15.78 15.87 -8.92
#